data_AF-A0AAV3K5V2-F1
#
_entry.id   AF-A0AAV3K5V2-F1
#
_cell.length_a   1.000
_cell.length_b   1.000
_cell.length_c   1.000
_cell.angle_alpha   90.00
_cell.angle_beta   90.00
_cell.angle_gamma   90.00
#
_symmetry.space_group_name_H-M   'P 1'
#
loop_
_entity.id
_entity.type
_entity.pdbx_description
1 polymer ?
#
loop_
_entity_poly.entity_id
_entity_poly.type
_entity_poly.pdbx_seq_one_letter_code
_entity_poly.pdbx_strand_id
1 'polypeptide(L)'
;MVSERQPSAYQRITGADWHHIFVVGDVHGCYRQLMTALDQVGFDTGHDLLVSVGDLIDRGPQNLACLDLLQQRWFRAVRGNHEQMALDALNDTARIPLWRANGGDWFFRLDDERQALARRLLALAAQLPYVIEIETAGQRTVVAHADYPADCYQFDQPLSWTQVLWNRQRVSQAMSGVGGPIIGADRFLFGHTPLRHVLTCWNVQYIDTGAVFGGELTLLCIQGGVSE
;
A
#
# COMPACT_ATOMS: atom_id res chain seq x y z
N MET A 1 -16.46 2.81 27.92
CA MET A 1 -16.58 1.82 26.83
C MET A 1 -16.52 2.58 25.52
N VAL A 2 -15.31 2.77 24.98
CA VAL A 2 -15.17 3.28 23.61
C VAL A 2 -15.52 2.09 22.72
N SER A 3 -16.62 2.20 21.97
CA SER A 3 -16.91 1.25 20.91
C SER A 3 -15.75 1.35 19.91
N GLU A 4 -14.85 0.37 19.94
CA GLU A 4 -13.85 0.18 18.89
C GLU A 4 -14.63 -0.17 17.62
N ARG A 5 -14.96 0.87 16.84
CA ARG A 5 -15.47 0.65 15.49
C ARG A 5 -14.39 -0.13 14.76
N GLN A 6 -14.76 -1.31 14.24
CA GLN A 6 -13.90 -2.00 13.29
C GLN A 6 -13.56 -1.02 12.16
N PRO A 7 -12.29 -0.97 11.72
CA PRO A 7 -11.89 -0.10 10.63
C PRO A 7 -12.71 -0.45 9.39
N SER A 8 -13.16 0.58 8.67
CA SER A 8 -13.86 0.39 7.41
C SER A 8 -12.92 -0.29 6.43
N ALA A 9 -13.38 -1.36 5.77
CA ALA A 9 -12.58 -2.07 4.77
C ALA A 9 -12.24 -1.17 3.57
N TYR A 10 -13.06 -0.14 3.33
CA TYR A 10 -12.86 0.87 2.30
C TYR A 10 -12.69 2.26 2.90
N GLN A 11 -11.91 3.09 2.22
CA GLN A 11 -11.79 4.52 2.50
C GLN A 11 -12.00 5.31 1.21
N ARG A 12 -12.72 6.44 1.29
CA ARG A 12 -12.79 7.44 0.22
C ARG A 12 -11.82 8.58 0.49
N ILE A 13 -11.24 9.08 -0.60
CA ILE A 13 -10.42 10.29 -0.61
C ILE A 13 -10.96 11.19 -1.73
N THR A 14 -11.28 12.43 -1.36
CA THR A 14 -11.69 13.47 -2.31
C THR A 14 -10.47 14.25 -2.76
N GLY A 15 -10.21 14.27 -4.07
CA GLY A 15 -9.03 14.90 -4.63
C GLY A 15 -8.98 16.41 -4.47
N ALA A 16 -10.16 17.06 -4.36
CA ALA A 16 -10.27 18.52 -4.17
C ALA A 16 -9.60 19.06 -2.90
N ASP A 17 -9.29 18.19 -1.93
CA ASP A 17 -8.61 18.56 -0.68
C ASP A 17 -7.09 18.68 -0.81
N TRP A 18 -6.52 18.35 -1.99
CA TRP A 18 -5.08 18.23 -2.20
C TRP A 18 -4.66 18.91 -3.50
N HIS A 19 -3.43 19.44 -3.53
CA HIS A 19 -2.85 19.99 -4.76
C HIS A 19 -2.43 18.85 -5.69
N HIS A 20 -1.51 18.01 -5.22
CA HIS A 20 -1.08 16.82 -5.94
C HIS A 20 -1.41 15.54 -5.17
N ILE A 21 -1.65 14.46 -5.90
CA ILE A 21 -1.84 13.13 -5.32
C ILE A 21 -0.91 12.16 -6.04
N PHE A 22 -0.09 11.48 -5.25
CA PHE A 22 0.83 10.45 -5.71
C PHE A 22 0.46 9.09 -5.15
N VAL A 23 0.75 8.03 -5.91
CA VAL A 23 0.62 6.65 -5.47
C VAL A 23 1.98 5.95 -5.56
N VAL A 24 2.41 5.34 -4.47
CA VAL A 24 3.71 4.65 -4.37
C VAL A 24 3.52 3.13 -4.25
N GLY A 25 4.42 2.39 -4.89
CA GLY A 25 4.55 0.94 -4.78
C GLY A 25 5.03 0.46 -3.40
N ASP A 26 5.35 -0.82 -3.31
CA ASP A 26 5.80 -1.50 -2.09
C ASP A 26 7.10 -0.87 -1.56
N VAL A 27 7.06 -0.38 -0.31
CA VAL A 27 8.15 0.40 0.28
C VAL A 27 9.15 -0.50 0.99
N HIS A 28 8.69 -1.53 1.70
CA HIS A 28 9.51 -2.55 2.37
C HIS A 28 10.72 -1.97 3.12
N GLY A 29 10.51 -0.99 3.99
CA GLY A 29 11.60 -0.40 4.77
C GLY A 29 12.58 0.49 3.98
N CYS A 30 12.32 0.80 2.70
CA CYS A 30 13.12 1.71 1.87
C CYS A 30 12.80 3.20 2.11
N TYR A 31 12.67 3.62 3.36
CA TYR A 31 12.27 4.99 3.73
C TYR A 31 13.11 6.08 3.05
N ARG A 32 14.44 5.93 3.00
CA ARG A 32 15.31 6.92 2.33
C ARG A 32 15.01 7.04 0.83
N GLN A 33 14.77 5.93 0.14
CA GLN A 33 14.42 5.97 -1.29
C GLN A 33 13.08 6.67 -1.49
N LEU A 34 12.09 6.43 -0.61
CA LEU A 34 10.83 7.15 -0.64
C LEU A 34 11.03 8.66 -0.45
N MET A 35 11.77 9.08 0.57
CA MET A 35 12.00 10.52 0.80
C MET A 35 12.75 11.16 -0.37
N THR A 36 13.72 10.47 -0.98
CA THR A 36 14.41 10.96 -2.18
C THR A 36 13.46 11.08 -3.38
N ALA A 37 12.57 10.11 -3.60
CA ALA A 37 11.60 10.16 -4.69
C ALA A 37 10.60 11.32 -4.52
N LEU A 38 10.18 11.60 -3.28
CA LEU A 38 9.30 12.73 -2.95
C LEU A 38 10.00 14.08 -3.16
N ASP A 39 11.26 14.20 -2.76
CA ASP A 39 12.07 15.41 -2.98
C ASP A 39 12.25 15.71 -4.48
N GLN A 40 12.49 14.67 -5.30
CA GLN A 40 12.66 14.80 -6.75
C GLN A 40 11.43 15.34 -7.47
N VAL A 41 10.22 15.05 -6.96
CA VAL A 41 8.97 15.57 -7.51
C VAL A 41 8.48 16.86 -6.82
N GLY A 42 9.27 17.39 -5.88
CA GLY A 42 8.91 18.60 -5.13
C GLY A 42 7.68 18.42 -4.24
N PHE A 43 7.49 17.23 -3.67
CA PHE A 43 6.31 16.90 -2.85
C PHE A 43 6.18 17.82 -1.64
N ASP A 44 5.03 18.48 -1.51
CA ASP A 44 4.71 19.37 -0.39
C ASP A 44 3.85 18.65 0.66
N THR A 45 4.47 18.24 1.76
CA THR A 45 3.78 17.60 2.90
C THR A 45 2.62 18.40 3.52
N GLY A 46 2.52 19.70 3.23
CA GLY A 46 1.42 20.57 3.67
C GLY A 46 0.18 20.51 2.78
N HIS A 47 0.34 20.19 1.49
CA HIS A 47 -0.72 20.34 0.48
C HIS A 47 -0.91 19.12 -0.43
N ASP A 48 0.05 18.19 -0.44
CA ASP A 48 0.03 17.00 -1.28
C ASP A 48 -0.31 15.74 -0.48
N LEU A 49 -0.79 14.73 -1.18
CA LEU A 49 -1.12 13.43 -0.62
C LEU A 49 -0.28 12.33 -1.27
N LEU A 50 0.28 11.47 -0.43
CA LEU A 50 0.88 10.21 -0.83
C LEU A 50 -0.03 9.04 -0.39
N VAL A 51 -0.41 8.20 -1.34
CA VAL A 51 -1.14 6.94 -1.08
C VAL A 51 -0.23 5.75 -1.38
N SER A 52 -0.04 4.85 -0.42
CA SER A 52 0.75 3.64 -0.60
C SER A 52 -0.13 2.41 -0.87
N VAL A 53 0.36 1.51 -1.71
CA VAL A 53 -0.22 0.17 -1.96
C VAL A 53 0.00 -0.82 -0.79
N GLY A 54 0.56 -0.39 0.33
CA GLY A 54 0.88 -1.24 1.49
C GLY A 54 2.31 -1.77 1.46
N ASP A 55 2.58 -2.79 2.26
CA ASP A 55 3.90 -3.42 2.41
C ASP A 55 4.98 -2.38 2.74
N LEU A 56 4.75 -1.68 3.85
CA LEU A 56 5.63 -0.64 4.39
C LEU A 56 6.84 -1.26 5.10
N ILE A 57 6.67 -2.46 5.65
CA ILE A 57 7.66 -3.15 6.49
C ILE A 57 8.23 -4.40 5.83
N ASP A 58 9.16 -5.01 6.57
CA ASP A 58 9.92 -6.20 6.23
C ASP A 58 10.89 -5.99 5.08
N ARG A 59 11.83 -6.94 4.96
CA ARG A 59 12.90 -7.00 3.94
C ARG A 59 13.95 -5.88 4.06
N GLY A 60 13.55 -4.61 4.06
CA GLY A 60 14.47 -3.47 4.11
C GLY A 60 14.83 -3.02 5.53
N PRO A 61 15.69 -1.99 5.66
CA PRO A 61 16.30 -1.63 6.94
C PRO A 61 15.51 -0.63 7.79
N GLN A 62 14.64 0.21 7.22
CA GLN A 62 14.03 1.35 7.91
C GLN A 62 12.52 1.16 8.21
N ASN A 63 12.16 -0.04 8.68
CA ASN A 63 10.77 -0.45 8.95
C ASN A 63 10.01 0.47 9.90
N LEU A 64 10.62 0.85 11.03
CA LEU A 64 10.01 1.79 11.98
C LEU A 64 9.71 3.15 11.35
N ALA A 65 10.63 3.68 10.53
CA ALA A 65 10.42 4.96 9.86
C ALA A 65 9.30 4.89 8.81
N CYS A 66 9.16 3.75 8.11
CA CYS A 66 8.05 3.55 7.18
C CYS A 66 6.72 3.42 7.90
N LEU A 67 6.65 2.69 9.02
CA LEU A 67 5.44 2.63 9.85
C LEU A 67 5.07 3.99 10.44
N ASP A 68 6.05 4.81 10.80
CA ASP A 68 5.84 6.14 11.38
C ASP A 68 5.12 7.10 10.41
N LEU A 69 5.22 6.84 9.10
CA LEU A 69 4.46 7.57 8.08
C LEU A 69 2.94 7.49 8.28
N LEU A 70 2.43 6.42 8.91
CA LEU A 70 1.00 6.26 9.19
C LEU A 70 0.45 7.35 10.13
N GLN A 71 1.31 8.07 10.84
CA GLN A 71 0.92 9.20 11.70
C GLN A 71 0.78 10.51 10.92
N GLN A 72 1.26 10.55 9.67
CA GLN A 72 1.34 11.78 8.90
C GLN A 72 0.03 12.08 8.17
N ARG A 73 -0.42 13.33 8.25
CA ARG A 73 -1.67 13.76 7.59
C ARG A 73 -1.62 13.56 6.07
N TRP A 74 -0.47 13.78 5.45
CA TRP A 74 -0.21 13.67 4.02
C TRP A 74 0.02 12.23 3.54
N PHE A 75 -0.05 11.22 4.43
CA PHE A 75 0.20 9.82 4.07
C PHE A 75 -1.04 8.95 4.33
N ARG A 76 -1.43 8.16 3.33
CA ARG A 76 -2.45 7.10 3.45
C ARG A 76 -1.89 5.81 2.88
N ALA A 77 -2.39 4.68 3.34
CA ALA A 77 -1.99 3.38 2.82
C ALA A 77 -3.17 2.42 2.85
N VAL A 78 -3.19 1.46 1.92
CA VAL A 78 -3.93 0.22 2.12
C VAL A 78 -3.08 -0.76 2.93
N ARG A 79 -3.72 -1.73 3.57
CA ARG A 79 -3.01 -2.81 4.27
C ARG A 79 -2.31 -3.72 3.27
N GLY A 80 -1.02 -3.98 3.47
CA GLY A 80 -0.27 -5.01 2.76
C GLY A 80 -0.30 -6.37 3.44
N ASN A 81 0.16 -7.40 2.74
CA ASN A 81 0.21 -8.74 3.31
C ASN A 81 1.31 -8.88 4.38
N HIS A 82 2.36 -8.06 4.31
CA HIS A 82 3.40 -8.01 5.34
C HIS A 82 2.92 -7.36 6.64
N GLU A 83 2.11 -6.29 6.56
CA GLU A 83 1.42 -5.77 7.75
C GLU A 83 0.50 -6.84 8.35
N GLN A 84 -0.26 -7.57 7.53
CA GLN A 84 -1.15 -8.61 8.03
C GLN A 84 -0.38 -9.76 8.71
N MET A 85 0.74 -10.22 8.14
CA MET A 85 1.58 -11.25 8.79
C MET A 85 2.14 -10.78 10.14
N ALA A 86 2.57 -9.52 10.24
CA ALA A 86 3.02 -8.95 11.50
C ALA A 86 1.90 -8.93 12.54
N LEU A 87 0.72 -8.45 12.17
CA LEU A 87 -0.47 -8.41 13.04
C LEU A 87 -0.86 -9.82 13.53
N ASP A 88 -0.90 -10.80 12.62
CA ASP A 88 -1.20 -12.19 12.95
C ASP A 88 -0.18 -12.76 13.94
N ALA A 89 1.12 -12.47 13.75
CA ALA A 89 2.19 -12.92 14.63
C ALA A 89 2.19 -12.23 16.00
N LEU A 90 1.74 -10.98 16.09
CA LEU A 90 1.59 -10.28 17.36
C LEU A 90 0.39 -10.78 18.17
N ASN A 91 -0.64 -11.30 17.50
CA ASN A 91 -1.82 -11.87 18.12
C ASN A 91 -1.66 -13.37 18.47
N ASP A 92 -0.96 -14.12 17.61
CA ASP A 92 -0.70 -15.55 17.78
C ASP A 92 0.78 -15.85 17.51
N THR A 93 1.51 -16.20 18.58
CA THR A 93 2.95 -16.51 18.49
C THR A 93 3.27 -17.69 17.59
N ALA A 94 2.31 -18.59 17.31
CA ALA A 94 2.49 -19.69 16.36
C ALA A 94 2.69 -19.19 14.91
N ARG A 95 2.32 -17.94 14.61
CA ARG A 95 2.51 -17.29 13.30
C ARG A 95 3.86 -16.59 13.15
N ILE A 96 4.62 -16.42 14.23
CA ILE A 96 5.96 -15.78 14.20
C ILE A 96 6.90 -16.43 13.18
N PRO A 97 7.01 -17.77 13.06
CA PRO A 97 7.90 -18.39 12.07
C PRO A 97 7.57 -17.98 10.63
N LEU A 98 6.28 -17.86 10.29
CA LEU A 98 5.84 -17.43 8.97
C LEU A 98 6.26 -15.98 8.69
N TRP A 99 6.03 -15.07 9.63
CA TRP A 99 6.42 -13.68 9.47
C TRP A 99 7.94 -13.51 9.35
N ARG A 100 8.73 -14.20 10.20
CA ARG A 100 10.20 -14.18 10.10
C ARG A 100 10.70 -14.72 8.76
N ALA A 101 10.12 -15.81 8.27
CA ALA A 101 10.46 -16.37 6.96
C ALA A 101 10.21 -15.40 5.79
N ASN A 102 9.33 -14.40 6.00
CA ASN A 102 9.03 -13.35 5.04
C ASN A 102 9.68 -11.99 5.39
N GLY A 103 10.71 -11.97 6.24
CA GLY A 103 11.50 -10.77 6.51
C GLY A 103 11.13 -9.98 7.77
N GLY A 104 10.23 -10.51 8.61
CA GLY A 104 9.83 -9.92 9.89
C GLY A 104 10.89 -9.93 11.01
N ASP A 105 12.10 -10.45 10.74
CA ASP A 105 13.15 -10.59 11.75
C ASP A 105 13.63 -9.24 12.31
N TRP A 106 13.42 -8.13 11.59
CA TRP A 106 13.76 -6.79 12.08
C TRP A 106 13.12 -6.46 13.43
N PHE A 107 11.87 -6.88 13.66
CA PHE A 107 11.14 -6.59 14.89
C PHE A 107 11.82 -7.19 16.12
N PHE A 108 12.32 -8.42 15.99
CA PHE A 108 12.92 -9.18 17.08
C PHE A 108 14.36 -8.77 17.39
N ARG A 109 14.98 -7.98 16.52
CA ARG A 109 16.31 -7.38 16.72
C ARG A 109 16.26 -6.01 17.40
N LEU A 110 15.07 -5.48 17.61
CA LEU A 110 14.87 -4.22 18.35
C LEU A 110 15.00 -4.45 19.85
N ASP A 111 15.48 -3.42 20.55
CA ASP A 111 15.36 -3.31 22.01
C ASP A 111 13.89 -3.15 22.44
N ASP A 112 13.63 -3.30 23.75
CA ASP A 112 12.28 -3.29 24.32
C ASP A 112 11.51 -1.99 24.03
N GLU A 113 12.19 -0.84 24.08
CA GLU A 113 11.58 0.47 23.82
C GLU A 113 11.10 0.57 22.37
N ARG A 114 11.96 0.17 21.42
CA ARG A 114 11.64 0.17 19.99
C ARG A 114 10.64 -0.90 19.62
N GLN A 115 10.62 -2.05 20.28
CA GLN A 115 9.55 -3.04 20.10
C GLN A 115 8.21 -2.48 20.59
N ALA A 116 8.18 -1.76 21.71
CA ALA A 116 6.97 -1.10 22.18
C ALA A 116 6.47 -0.04 21.19
N LEU A 117 7.38 0.75 20.59
CA LEU A 117 7.05 1.66 19.50
C LEU A 117 6.49 0.92 18.27
N ALA A 118 7.17 -0.13 17.81
CA ALA A 118 6.74 -0.94 16.68
C ALA A 118 5.31 -1.49 16.88
N ARG A 119 4.99 -1.99 18.08
CA ARG A 119 3.64 -2.46 18.43
C ARG A 119 2.59 -1.36 18.33
N ARG A 120 2.89 -0.15 18.82
CA ARG A 120 1.98 1.01 18.70
C ARG A 120 1.75 1.39 17.24
N LEU A 121 2.80 1.43 16.43
CA LEU A 121 2.67 1.77 15.01
C LEU A 121 1.95 0.66 14.22
N LEU A 122 2.21 -0.61 14.52
CA LEU A 122 1.47 -1.74 13.94
C LEU A 122 -0.02 -1.71 14.33
N ALA A 123 -0.38 -1.18 15.51
CA ALA A 123 -1.78 -0.95 15.85
C ALA A 123 -2.46 0.08 14.93
N LEU A 124 -1.71 1.04 14.36
CA LEU A 124 -2.23 1.91 13.29
C LEU A 124 -2.40 1.13 11.99
N ALA A 125 -1.45 0.23 11.67
CA ALA A 125 -1.56 -0.66 10.51
C ALA A 125 -2.80 -1.57 10.56
N ALA A 126 -3.20 -1.99 11.78
CA ALA A 126 -4.43 -2.74 12.02
C ALA A 126 -5.71 -1.96 11.67
N GLN A 127 -5.63 -0.64 11.53
CA GLN A 127 -6.73 0.24 11.14
C GLN A 127 -6.71 0.63 9.66
N LEU A 128 -5.71 0.20 8.89
CA LEU A 128 -5.64 0.50 7.46
C LEU A 128 -6.80 -0.18 6.72
N PRO A 129 -7.42 0.53 5.75
CA PRO A 129 -8.39 -0.06 4.84
C PRO A 129 -7.70 -1.09 3.93
N TYR A 130 -8.49 -1.98 3.34
CA TYR A 130 -8.01 -2.89 2.30
C TYR A 130 -8.07 -2.22 0.92
N VAL A 131 -8.99 -1.26 0.74
CA VAL A 131 -9.22 -0.56 -0.51
C VAL A 131 -9.35 0.95 -0.26
N ILE A 132 -8.66 1.74 -1.07
CA ILE A 132 -8.84 3.20 -1.11
C ILE A 132 -9.44 3.56 -2.47
N GLU A 133 -10.54 4.32 -2.46
CA GLU A 133 -11.10 4.99 -3.63
C GLU A 133 -10.67 6.46 -3.60
N ILE A 134 -10.08 6.93 -4.69
CA ILE A 134 -9.65 8.32 -4.87
C ILE A 134 -10.43 8.91 -6.04
N GLU A 135 -11.17 9.98 -5.80
CA GLU A 135 -11.89 10.71 -6.83
C GLU A 135 -11.18 12.01 -7.19
N THR A 136 -10.70 12.13 -8.42
CA THR A 136 -9.91 13.27 -8.91
C THR A 136 -10.48 13.75 -10.25
N ALA A 137 -10.97 14.99 -10.32
CA ALA A 137 -11.52 15.58 -11.54
C ALA A 137 -12.59 14.71 -12.25
N GLY A 138 -13.43 14.01 -11.49
CA GLY A 138 -14.46 13.10 -12.01
C GLY A 138 -13.95 11.72 -12.46
N GLN A 139 -12.65 11.43 -12.28
CA GLN A 139 -12.06 10.11 -12.48
C GLN A 139 -11.93 9.37 -11.15
N ARG A 140 -12.12 8.06 -11.18
CA ARG A 140 -12.02 7.17 -10.03
C ARG A 140 -10.80 6.27 -10.14
N THR A 141 -9.87 6.43 -9.21
CA THR A 141 -8.73 5.53 -9.02
C THR A 141 -8.96 4.66 -7.78
N VAL A 142 -8.79 3.34 -7.93
CA VAL A 142 -8.90 2.37 -6.85
C VAL A 142 -7.51 1.83 -6.54
N VAL A 143 -7.11 1.91 -5.27
CA VAL A 143 -5.85 1.37 -4.76
C VAL A 143 -6.16 0.18 -3.86
N ALA A 144 -5.49 -0.93 -4.09
CA ALA A 144 -5.50 -2.11 -3.23
C ALA A 144 -4.11 -2.75 -3.25
N HIS A 145 -3.83 -3.67 -2.33
CA HIS A 145 -2.47 -4.21 -2.22
C HIS A 145 -2.11 -5.16 -3.37
N ALA A 146 -2.78 -6.31 -3.51
CA ALA A 146 -2.43 -7.32 -4.52
C ALA A 146 -3.44 -7.39 -5.66
N ASP A 147 -4.73 -7.31 -5.35
CA ASP A 147 -5.81 -7.47 -6.33
C ASP A 147 -7.14 -6.87 -5.83
N TYR A 148 -8.05 -6.64 -6.77
CA TYR A 148 -9.48 -6.51 -6.50
C TYR A 148 -10.18 -7.75 -7.07
N PRO A 149 -10.56 -8.76 -6.25
CA PRO A 149 -10.97 -10.09 -6.70
C PRO A 149 -12.42 -10.14 -7.21
N ALA A 150 -12.79 -9.21 -8.09
CA ALA A 150 -14.06 -9.17 -8.80
C ALA A 150 -13.87 -8.45 -10.15
N ASP A 151 -14.82 -8.66 -11.07
CA ASP A 151 -14.79 -8.04 -12.40
C ASP A 151 -15.46 -6.66 -12.43
N CYS A 152 -16.25 -6.33 -11.41
CA CYS A 152 -16.92 -5.05 -11.26
C CYS A 152 -16.64 -4.52 -9.86
N TYR A 153 -16.11 -3.31 -9.80
CA TYR A 153 -15.88 -2.55 -8.59
C TYR A 153 -17.17 -1.90 -8.10
N GLN A 154 -17.41 -2.04 -6.80
CA GLN A 154 -18.40 -1.29 -6.05
C GLN A 154 -17.80 -0.93 -4.69
N PHE A 155 -18.00 0.31 -4.27
CA PHE A 155 -17.58 0.74 -2.94
C PHE A 155 -18.29 -0.08 -1.86
N ASP A 156 -17.56 -0.50 -0.82
CA ASP A 156 -18.03 -1.38 0.25
C ASP A 156 -18.53 -2.77 -0.21
N GLN A 157 -18.15 -3.22 -1.41
CA GLN A 157 -18.43 -4.59 -1.82
C GLN A 157 -17.75 -5.59 -0.88
N PRO A 158 -18.45 -6.63 -0.41
CA PRO A 158 -17.80 -7.72 0.31
C PRO A 158 -16.81 -8.45 -0.60
N LEU A 159 -15.56 -8.59 -0.15
CA LEU A 159 -14.49 -9.29 -0.85
C LEU A 159 -13.80 -10.31 0.06
N SER A 160 -13.05 -11.22 -0.55
CA SER A 160 -12.07 -12.03 0.18
C SER A 160 -10.83 -11.18 0.48
N TRP A 161 -10.67 -10.76 1.73
CA TRP A 161 -9.48 -9.99 2.16
C TRP A 161 -8.18 -10.76 1.95
N THR A 162 -8.22 -12.10 2.05
CA THR A 162 -7.09 -12.95 1.68
C THR A 162 -6.71 -12.76 0.21
N GLN A 163 -7.68 -12.68 -0.70
CA GLN A 163 -7.36 -12.44 -2.12
C GLN A 163 -6.89 -11.01 -2.38
N VAL A 164 -7.47 -10.01 -1.71
CA VAL A 164 -7.02 -8.60 -1.81
C VAL A 164 -5.55 -8.45 -1.39
N LEU A 165 -5.11 -9.24 -0.41
CA LEU A 165 -3.73 -9.20 0.09
C LEU A 165 -2.75 -10.13 -0.62
N TRP A 166 -3.19 -11.28 -1.15
CA TRP A 166 -2.27 -12.34 -1.56
C TRP A 166 -2.43 -12.80 -3.02
N ASN A 167 -3.47 -12.36 -3.72
CA ASN A 167 -3.75 -12.92 -5.04
C ASN A 167 -2.72 -12.46 -6.07
N ARG A 168 -2.11 -13.43 -6.75
CA ARG A 168 -1.18 -13.20 -7.87
C ARG A 168 -1.72 -13.72 -9.21
N GLN A 169 -2.93 -14.27 -9.22
CA GLN A 169 -3.49 -14.86 -10.42
C GLN A 169 -3.73 -13.83 -11.52
N ARG A 170 -4.32 -12.66 -11.17
CA ARG A 170 -4.64 -11.61 -12.17
C ARG A 170 -3.38 -11.05 -12.83
N VAL A 171 -2.33 -10.74 -12.05
CA VAL A 171 -1.06 -10.25 -12.60
C VAL A 171 -0.38 -11.31 -13.48
N SER A 172 -0.38 -12.57 -13.06
CA SER A 172 0.19 -13.68 -13.85
C SER A 172 -0.52 -13.85 -15.20
N GLN A 173 -1.85 -13.78 -15.19
CA GLN A 173 -2.66 -13.79 -16.42
C GLN A 173 -2.39 -12.56 -17.29
N ALA A 174 -2.34 -11.36 -16.70
CA ALA A 174 -2.07 -10.11 -17.42
C ALA A 174 -0.70 -10.13 -18.10
N MET A 175 0.35 -10.65 -17.43
CA MET A 175 1.68 -10.86 -18.01
C MET A 175 1.67 -11.81 -19.22
N SER A 176 0.67 -12.69 -19.29
CA SER A 176 0.46 -13.62 -20.40
C SER A 176 -0.52 -13.08 -21.46
N GLY A 177 -0.95 -11.82 -21.33
CA GLY A 177 -1.94 -11.20 -22.23
C GLY A 177 -3.38 -11.68 -22.03
N VAL A 178 -3.68 -12.36 -20.92
CA VAL A 178 -5.00 -12.89 -20.59
C VAL A 178 -5.66 -12.00 -19.54
N GLY A 179 -6.93 -11.67 -19.76
CA GLY A 179 -7.73 -10.88 -18.81
C GLY A 179 -8.59 -9.82 -19.48
N GLY A 180 -8.93 -8.80 -18.72
CA GLY A 180 -9.75 -7.68 -19.13
C GLY A 180 -9.74 -6.56 -18.08
N PRO A 181 -10.42 -5.43 -18.36
CA PRO A 181 -10.56 -4.37 -17.38
C PRO A 181 -11.41 -4.82 -16.19
N ILE A 182 -11.23 -4.14 -15.05
CA ILE A 182 -12.18 -4.21 -13.94
C ILE A 182 -13.15 -3.05 -14.12
N ILE A 183 -14.44 -3.33 -14.27
CA ILE A 183 -15.47 -2.31 -14.50
C ILE A 183 -15.73 -1.53 -13.21
N GLY A 184 -16.25 -0.29 -13.29
CA GLY A 184 -16.71 0.48 -12.12
C GLY A 184 -15.73 1.52 -11.57
N ALA A 185 -14.50 1.54 -12.08
CA ALA A 185 -13.54 2.63 -11.87
C ALA A 185 -12.63 2.79 -13.11
N ASP A 186 -12.03 3.97 -13.26
CA ASP A 186 -11.20 4.31 -14.41
C ASP A 186 -9.79 3.70 -14.32
N ARG A 187 -9.30 3.46 -13.09
CA ARG A 187 -7.95 2.96 -12.85
C ARG A 187 -7.86 2.12 -11.58
N PHE A 188 -7.07 1.06 -11.63
CA PHE A 188 -6.71 0.22 -10.48
C PHE A 188 -5.19 0.19 -10.33
N LEU A 189 -4.71 0.44 -9.12
CA LEU A 189 -3.28 0.48 -8.80
C LEU A 189 -2.99 -0.56 -7.72
N PHE A 190 -2.12 -1.50 -8.04
CA PHE A 190 -1.73 -2.61 -7.18
C PHE A 190 -0.21 -2.69 -7.02
N GLY A 191 0.23 -3.24 -5.89
CA GLY A 191 1.61 -3.58 -5.56
C GLY A 191 1.85 -5.09 -5.58
N HIS A 192 2.47 -5.59 -4.50
CA HIS A 192 2.61 -7.01 -4.10
C HIS A 192 3.49 -7.90 -4.98
N THR A 193 3.40 -7.77 -6.30
CA THR A 193 4.16 -8.60 -7.24
C THR A 193 5.30 -7.80 -7.83
N PRO A 194 6.55 -8.06 -7.43
CA PRO A 194 7.69 -7.33 -7.95
C PRO A 194 7.85 -7.57 -9.45
N LEU A 195 7.86 -6.48 -10.22
CA LEU A 195 8.09 -6.46 -11.64
C LEU A 195 9.32 -5.60 -11.95
N ARG A 196 9.91 -5.78 -13.14
CA ARG A 196 11.06 -4.95 -13.55
C ARG A 196 10.67 -3.51 -13.86
N HIS A 197 9.46 -3.31 -14.36
CA HIS A 197 8.87 -2.04 -14.74
C HIS A 197 7.38 -2.09 -14.43
N VAL A 198 6.75 -0.93 -14.33
CA VAL A 198 5.29 -0.83 -14.20
C VAL A 198 4.61 -1.60 -15.33
N LEU A 199 3.75 -2.54 -14.97
CA LEU A 199 2.92 -3.26 -15.94
C LEU A 199 1.55 -2.61 -15.98
N THR A 200 1.15 -2.13 -17.15
CA THR A 200 -0.21 -1.62 -17.40
C THR A 200 -0.93 -2.57 -18.33
N CYS A 201 -2.08 -3.09 -17.90
CA CYS A 201 -2.97 -3.90 -18.73
C CYS A 201 -4.40 -3.41 -18.54
N TRP A 202 -5.04 -2.97 -19.62
CA TRP A 202 -6.35 -2.32 -19.58
C TRP A 202 -6.36 -1.13 -18.61
N ASN A 203 -7.23 -1.14 -17.60
CA ASN A 203 -7.29 -0.13 -16.56
C ASN A 203 -6.60 -0.56 -15.25
N VAL A 204 -5.77 -1.61 -15.28
CA VAL A 204 -5.06 -2.14 -14.11
C VAL A 204 -3.56 -1.89 -14.26
N GLN A 205 -2.94 -1.39 -13.20
CA GLN A 205 -1.49 -1.17 -13.16
C GLN A 205 -0.86 -1.78 -11.92
N TYR A 206 0.27 -2.44 -12.14
CA TYR A 206 1.09 -3.04 -11.11
C TYR A 206 2.35 -2.21 -10.97
N ILE A 207 2.52 -1.59 -9.80
CA ILE A 207 3.50 -0.52 -9.56
C ILE A 207 4.58 -0.93 -8.56
N ASP A 208 4.58 -2.19 -8.11
CA ASP A 208 5.72 -2.76 -7.40
C ASP A 208 6.86 -3.04 -8.38
N THR A 209 7.83 -2.14 -8.42
CA THR A 209 9.06 -2.27 -9.20
C THR A 209 10.23 -2.84 -8.41
N GLY A 210 9.96 -3.43 -7.23
CA GLY A 210 10.96 -4.16 -6.46
C GLY A 210 12.04 -3.28 -5.83
N ALA A 211 11.65 -2.12 -5.26
CA ALA A 211 12.56 -1.14 -4.67
C ALA A 211 13.57 -1.78 -3.68
N VAL A 212 13.08 -2.64 -2.79
CA VAL A 212 13.91 -3.33 -1.79
C VAL A 212 14.88 -4.38 -2.40
N PHE A 213 14.61 -4.83 -3.63
CA PHE A 213 15.46 -5.76 -4.38
C PHE A 213 16.45 -5.05 -5.30
N GLY A 214 16.60 -3.73 -5.18
CA GLY A 214 17.48 -2.91 -6.02
C GLY A 214 16.82 -2.38 -7.29
N GLY A 215 15.50 -2.56 -7.44
CA GLY A 215 14.71 -1.86 -8.45
C GLY A 215 14.42 -0.41 -8.06
N GLU A 216 13.68 0.30 -8.91
CA GLU A 216 13.23 1.66 -8.61
C GLU A 216 12.03 1.63 -7.65
N LEU A 217 11.83 2.69 -6.88
CA LEU A 217 10.58 2.90 -6.14
C LEU A 217 9.64 3.71 -7.01
N THR A 218 8.64 3.05 -7.60
CA THR A 218 7.66 3.71 -8.47
C THR A 218 6.80 4.68 -7.66
N LEU A 219 6.75 5.93 -8.14
CA LEU A 219 5.89 7.00 -7.64
C LEU A 219 5.08 7.57 -8.82
N LEU A 220 3.76 7.35 -8.82
CA LEU A 220 2.87 7.79 -9.90
C LEU A 220 2.08 9.02 -9.46
N CYS A 221 2.17 10.11 -10.20
CA CYS A 221 1.23 11.23 -10.03
C CYS A 221 -0.12 10.88 -10.66
N ILE A 222 -1.21 11.04 -9.90
CA ILE A 222 -2.59 10.82 -10.36
C ILE A 222 -3.43 12.09 -10.34
N GLN A 223 -2.97 13.15 -9.66
CA GLN A 223 -3.57 14.47 -9.66
C GLN A 223 -2.49 15.52 -9.55
N GLY A 224 -2.62 16.60 -10.34
CA GLY A 224 -1.67 17.70 -10.38
C GLY A 224 -0.51 17.39 -11.32
N GLY A 225 -0.46 18.08 -12.46
CA GLY A 225 0.69 18.00 -13.35
C GLY A 225 1.84 18.85 -12.81
N VAL A 226 3.08 18.39 -13.01
CA VAL A 226 4.21 19.32 -13.06
C VAL A 226 3.89 20.31 -14.18
N SER A 227 3.91 21.60 -13.89
CA SER A 227 3.87 22.61 -14.96
C SER A 227 5.06 22.30 -15.88
N GLU A 228 4.80 22.01 -17.15
CA GLU A 228 5.86 21.90 -18.17
C GLU A 228 6.73 23.17 -18.22
#